data_AF-A0A016WJI4-F1
#
_entry.id   AF-A0A016WJI4-F1
#
_cell.length_a   1.000
_cell.length_b   1.000
_cell.length_c   1.000
_cell.angle_alpha   90.00
_cell.angle_beta   90.00
_cell.angle_gamma   90.00
#
_symmetry.space_group_name_H-M   'P 1'
#
loop_
_entity.id
_entity.type
_entity.pdbx_description
1 polymer ?
#
loop_
_entity_poly.entity_id
_entity_poly.type
_entity_poly.pdbx_seq_one_letter_code
_entity_poly.pdbx_strand_id
1 'polypeptide(L)'
;MMRCQRSYRSWISVMAVISWWKPSRKEKPIGPALTFRPQHANSPIRHFTKIAWANTREIGCAVKECGSFFFAVCHYNPGGNLLNQKIYLDGSPCTSCPQNAKCSQGLCVV
;
A
#
# COMPACT_ATOMS: atom_id res chain seq x y z
N MET A 1 -27.27 15.89 -19.38
CA MET A 1 -27.12 14.76 -18.44
C MET A 1 -25.63 14.54 -18.15
N MET A 2 -25.34 14.26 -16.88
CA MET A 2 -24.05 14.29 -16.17
C MET A 2 -22.74 14.18 -16.98
N ARG A 3 -21.94 15.26 -16.95
CA ARG A 3 -20.50 15.20 -17.23
C ARG A 3 -19.86 14.33 -16.15
N CYS A 4 -19.15 13.27 -16.53
CA CYS A 4 -18.25 12.53 -15.65
C CYS A 4 -17.22 13.54 -15.10
N GLN A 5 -17.47 14.09 -13.90
CA GLN A 5 -16.56 15.05 -13.29
C GLN A 5 -15.30 14.30 -12.84
N ARG A 6 -14.29 14.30 -13.71
CA ARG A 6 -12.93 13.78 -13.47
C ARG A 6 -12.37 14.15 -12.09
N SER A 7 -12.80 15.30 -11.55
CA SER A 7 -12.43 15.82 -10.23
C SER A 7 -12.88 14.96 -9.04
N TYR A 8 -14.07 14.35 -9.07
CA TYR A 8 -14.59 13.60 -7.92
C TYR A 8 -13.93 12.22 -7.78
N ARG A 9 -13.62 11.57 -8.91
CA ARG A 9 -12.87 10.31 -8.95
C ARG A 9 -11.49 10.42 -8.30
N SER A 10 -10.74 11.49 -8.60
CA SER A 10 -9.41 11.69 -8.04
C SER A 10 -9.44 11.83 -6.51
N TRP A 11 -10.44 12.52 -5.96
CA TRP A 11 -10.58 12.71 -4.52
C TRP A 11 -10.91 11.40 -3.78
N ILE A 12 -11.80 10.57 -4.34
CA ILE A 12 -12.13 9.26 -3.76
C ILE A 12 -10.91 8.34 -3.73
N SER A 13 -10.11 8.31 -4.80
CA SER A 13 -8.86 7.53 -4.82
C SER A 13 -7.91 7.92 -3.70
N VAL A 14 -7.74 9.23 -3.47
CA VAL A 14 -6.91 9.75 -2.37
C VAL A 14 -7.47 9.32 -1.01
N MET A 15 -8.78 9.44 -0.81
CA MET A 15 -9.41 9.04 0.45
C MET A 15 -9.33 7.54 0.73
N ALA A 16 -9.42 6.70 -0.29
CA ALA A 16 -9.23 5.26 -0.16
C ALA A 16 -7.81 4.92 0.33
N VAL A 17 -6.78 5.49 -0.31
CA VAL A 17 -5.38 5.28 0.07
C VAL A 17 -5.11 5.78 1.49
N ILE A 18 -5.59 6.99 1.83
CA ILE A 18 -5.47 7.53 3.19
C ILE A 18 -6.14 6.58 4.19
N SER A 19 -7.31 6.05 3.88
CA SER A 19 -8.03 5.09 4.74
C SER A 19 -7.22 3.83 5.00
N TRP A 20 -6.66 3.22 3.96
CA TRP A 20 -5.83 2.02 4.07
C TRP A 20 -4.49 2.26 4.78
N TRP A 21 -3.99 3.51 4.75
CA TRP A 21 -2.76 3.90 5.45
C TRP A 21 -2.98 4.21 6.94
N LYS A 22 -4.16 4.70 7.34
CA LYS A 22 -4.50 5.07 8.74
C LYS A 22 -4.09 4.03 9.81
N PRO A 23 -4.24 2.71 9.60
CA PRO A 23 -3.85 1.69 10.57
C PRO A 23 -2.41 1.81 11.08
N SER A 24 -1.47 2.30 10.25
CA SER A 24 -0.07 2.55 10.64
C SER A 24 0.10 3.40 11.91
N ARG A 25 -0.87 4.27 12.22
CA ARG A 25 -0.84 5.18 13.37
C ARG A 25 -1.77 4.77 14.51
N LYS A 26 -2.72 3.86 14.26
CA LYS A 26 -3.81 3.52 15.19
C LYS A 26 -3.65 2.14 15.80
N GLU A 27 -3.10 1.20 15.04
CA GLU A 27 -2.95 -0.18 15.47
C GLU A 27 -1.64 -0.39 16.23
N LYS A 28 -1.56 -1.53 16.92
CA LYS A 28 -0.29 -1.98 17.51
C LYS A 28 0.79 -2.06 16.42
N PRO A 29 1.99 -1.52 16.68
CA PRO A 29 3.10 -1.65 15.75
C PRO A 29 3.40 -3.12 15.45
N ILE A 30 3.88 -3.38 14.24
CA ILE A 30 4.22 -4.73 13.72
C ILE A 30 5.39 -5.34 14.52
N GLY A 31 6.14 -4.50 15.23
CA GLY A 31 7.32 -4.86 16.00
C GLY A 31 8.61 -4.55 15.24
N PRO A 32 9.76 -4.61 15.94
CA PRO A 32 11.07 -4.22 15.39
C PRO A 32 11.52 -5.11 14.22
N ALA A 33 11.04 -6.36 14.16
CA ALA A 33 11.39 -7.29 13.10
C ALA A 33 10.67 -7.04 11.76
N LEU A 34 9.68 -6.13 11.73
CA LEU A 34 8.90 -5.77 10.53
C LEU A 34 8.30 -6.98 9.77
N THR A 35 8.02 -8.07 10.50
CA THR A 35 7.57 -9.33 9.92
C THR A 35 6.04 -9.41 9.90
N PHE A 36 5.46 -9.80 8.77
CA PHE A 36 4.03 -10.04 8.65
C PHE A 36 3.65 -11.41 9.25
N ARG A 37 2.91 -11.41 10.36
CA ARG A 37 2.55 -12.59 11.14
C ARG A 37 1.06 -12.91 11.02
N PRO A 38 0.60 -14.13 11.37
CA PRO A 38 -0.82 -14.50 11.31
C PRO A 38 -1.76 -13.53 12.03
N GLN A 39 -1.33 -13.00 13.17
CA GLN A 39 -2.08 -11.98 13.93
C GLN A 39 -2.36 -10.68 13.15
N HIS A 40 -1.55 -10.34 12.15
CA HIS A 40 -1.72 -9.16 11.32
C HIS A 40 -2.71 -9.39 10.16
N ALA A 41 -2.89 -10.64 9.72
CA ALA A 41 -3.78 -10.96 8.59
C ALA A 41 -5.25 -10.64 8.89
N ASN A 42 -5.64 -10.76 10.16
CA ASN A 42 -6.99 -10.49 10.63
C ASN A 42 -7.14 -9.09 11.27
N SER A 43 -6.14 -8.21 11.13
CA SER A 43 -6.21 -6.85 11.67
C SER A 43 -6.15 -5.77 10.59
N PRO A 44 -6.60 -4.53 10.90
CA PRO A 44 -6.59 -3.43 9.92
C PRO A 44 -5.19 -3.10 9.39
N ILE A 45 -4.11 -3.43 10.12
CA ILE A 45 -2.73 -3.15 9.70
C ILE A 45 -2.39 -3.79 8.35
N ARG A 46 -3.05 -4.90 7.99
CA ARG A 46 -2.82 -5.60 6.71
C ARG A 46 -2.99 -4.70 5.48
N HIS A 47 -3.85 -3.68 5.59
CA HIS A 47 -4.09 -2.75 4.49
C HIS A 47 -2.89 -1.83 4.29
N PHE A 48 -2.32 -1.34 5.39
CA PHE A 48 -1.08 -0.56 5.37
C PHE A 48 0.10 -1.41 4.86
N THR A 49 0.28 -2.62 5.39
CA THR A 49 1.43 -3.46 5.02
C THR A 49 1.45 -3.85 3.56
N LYS A 50 0.29 -3.94 2.91
CA LYS A 50 0.19 -4.23 1.47
C LYS A 50 0.69 -3.06 0.62
N ILE A 51 0.46 -1.83 1.07
CA ILE A 51 0.97 -0.61 0.42
C ILE A 51 2.47 -0.45 0.70
N ALA A 52 2.93 -0.72 1.92
CA ALA A 52 4.31 -0.57 2.34
C ALA A 52 5.23 -1.74 1.93
N TRP A 53 4.73 -2.72 1.18
CA TRP A 53 5.46 -3.94 0.87
C TRP A 53 6.59 -3.69 -0.14
N ALA A 54 7.85 -3.83 0.27
CA ALA A 54 9.02 -3.44 -0.51
C ALA A 54 9.18 -4.21 -1.83
N ASN A 55 8.66 -5.44 -1.91
CA ASN A 55 8.75 -6.26 -3.12
C ASN A 55 7.62 -6.01 -4.11
N THR A 56 6.57 -5.26 -3.73
CA THR A 56 5.51 -4.88 -4.66
C THR A 56 6.04 -3.84 -5.63
N ARG A 57 5.80 -4.05 -6.92
CA ARG A 57 6.34 -3.19 -8.00
C ARG A 57 5.24 -2.55 -8.86
N GLU A 58 4.09 -3.20 -8.93
CA GLU A 58 2.99 -2.77 -9.76
C GLU A 58 1.73 -2.60 -8.92
N ILE A 59 0.95 -1.59 -9.27
CA ILE A 59 -0.34 -1.31 -8.64
C ILE A 59 -1.34 -0.94 -9.73
N GLY A 60 -2.53 -1.54 -9.65
CA GLY A 60 -3.67 -1.22 -10.50
C GLY A 60 -4.88 -0.90 -9.64
N CYS A 61 -5.44 0.30 -9.77
CA CYS A 61 -6.58 0.74 -8.97
C CYS A 61 -7.79 1.10 -9.82
N ALA A 62 -8.98 0.80 -9.32
CA ALA A 62 -10.24 1.16 -9.93
C ALA A 62 -11.20 1.73 -8.87
N VAL A 63 -11.97 2.74 -9.28
CA VAL A 63 -13.07 3.31 -8.49
C VAL A 63 -14.34 3.21 -9.30
N LYS A 64 -15.40 2.73 -8.66
CA LYS A 64 -16.75 2.64 -9.22
C LYS A 64 -17.74 3.32 -8.28
N GLU A 65 -18.63 4.11 -8.86
CA GLU A 65 -19.80 4.66 -8.16
C GLU A 65 -20.92 3.62 -8.18
N CYS A 66 -21.47 3.32 -7.00
CA CYS A 66 -22.46 2.27 -6.75
C CYS A 66 -23.75 2.87 -6.15
N GLY A 67 -24.21 4.00 -6.71
CA GLY A 67 -25.38 4.73 -6.22
C GLY A 67 -25.08 5.50 -4.93
N SER A 68 -25.25 4.86 -3.77
CA SER A 68 -25.08 5.51 -2.45
C SER A 68 -23.65 5.52 -1.93
N PHE A 69 -22.74 4.77 -2.54
CA PHE A 69 -21.35 4.68 -2.12
C PHE A 69 -20.38 4.57 -3.31
N PHE A 70 -19.11 4.83 -3.04
CA PHE A 70 -18.02 4.56 -3.97
C PHE A 70 -17.27 3.30 -3.51
N PHE A 71 -16.98 2.42 -4.46
CA PHE A 71 -16.16 1.25 -4.24
C PHE A 71 -14.79 1.45 -4.88
N ALA A 72 -13.73 1.40 -4.07
CA ALA A 72 -12.35 1.55 -4.50
C ALA A 72 -11.59 0.25 -4.26
N VAL A 73 -10.89 -0.24 -5.28
CA VAL A 73 -10.08 -1.45 -5.23
C VAL A 73 -8.70 -1.16 -5.80
N CYS A 74 -7.67 -1.68 -5.14
CA CYS A 74 -6.31 -1.72 -5.69
C CYS A 74 -5.78 -3.15 -5.64
N HIS A 75 -5.24 -3.60 -6.75
CA HIS A 75 -4.46 -4.83 -6.87
C HIS A 75 -2.98 -4.48 -6.89
N TYR A 76 -2.18 -5.37 -6.31
CA TYR A 76 -0.75 -5.20 -6.11
C TYR A 76 -0.05 -6.41 -6.70
N ASN A 77 1.04 -6.20 -7.43
CA ASN A 77 1.86 -7.27 -7.98
C ASN A 77 3.36 -7.00 -7.74
N PRO A 78 4.11 -7.95 -7.18
CA PRO A 78 3.65 -9.07 -6.35
C PRO A 78 2.67 -8.65 -5.23
N GLY A 79 1.82 -9.57 -4.77
CA GLY A 79 0.67 -9.24 -3.91
C GLY A 79 0.97 -8.81 -2.47
N GLY A 80 2.19 -9.06 -1.97
CA GLY A 80 2.60 -8.77 -0.58
C GLY A 80 1.82 -9.53 0.49
N ASN A 81 2.00 -9.13 1.76
CA ASN A 81 1.40 -9.76 2.94
C ASN A 81 1.64 -11.28 3.02
N LEU A 82 2.83 -11.71 2.61
CA LEU A 82 3.23 -13.10 2.71
C LEU A 82 3.58 -13.41 4.17
N LEU A 83 3.00 -14.50 4.70
CA LEU A 83 3.21 -14.91 6.08
C LEU A 83 4.69 -15.17 6.34
N ASN A 84 5.15 -14.71 7.51
CA ASN A 84 6.51 -14.84 8.00
C ASN A 84 7.58 -14.16 7.14
N GLN A 85 7.19 -13.23 6.26
CA GLN A 85 8.12 -12.40 5.49
C GLN A 85 8.21 -10.97 6.04
N LYS A 86 9.37 -10.34 5.86
CA LYS A 86 9.55 -8.91 6.15
C LYS A 86 8.76 -8.07 5.15
N ILE A 87 8.13 -7.01 5.64
CA ILE A 87 7.37 -6.06 4.80
C ILE A 87 8.34 -5.22 3.98
N TYR A 88 9.41 -4.73 4.62
CA TYR A 88 10.55 -4.07 4.01
C TYR A 88 11.79 -4.32 4.87
N LEU A 89 12.97 -4.12 4.29
CA LEU A 89 14.24 -4.22 5.02
C LEU A 89 14.47 -2.95 5.84
N ASP A 90 14.86 -3.13 7.09
CA ASP A 90 15.36 -2.07 7.95
C ASP A 90 16.77 -1.64 7.52
N GLY A 91 17.05 -0.34 7.58
CA GLY A 91 18.35 0.23 7.19
C GLY A 91 18.23 1.61 6.57
N SER A 92 19.37 2.19 6.20
CA SER A 92 19.41 3.49 5.51
C SER A 92 18.81 3.37 4.11
N PRO A 93 18.04 4.37 3.63
CA PRO A 93 17.43 4.33 2.31
C PRO A 93 18.45 4.02 1.21
N CYS A 94 18.01 3.28 0.21
CA CYS A 94 18.78 2.91 -0.98
C CYS A 94 20.01 2.00 -0.79
N THR A 95 20.36 1.60 0.44
CA THR A 95 21.52 0.72 0.68
C THR A 95 21.36 -0.70 0.12
N SER A 96 20.13 -1.16 -0.07
CA SER A 96 19.81 -2.51 -0.57
C SER A 96 19.00 -2.47 -1.88
N CYS A 97 19.21 -1.45 -2.71
CA CYS A 97 18.58 -1.41 -4.03
C CYS A 97 19.18 -2.45 -4.99
N PRO A 98 18.39 -2.99 -5.94
CA PRO A 98 18.91 -3.79 -7.05
C PRO A 98 19.96 -3.03 -7.86
N GLN A 99 20.90 -3.75 -8.48
CA GLN A 99 22.00 -3.14 -9.25
C GLN A 99 21.53 -2.26 -10.42
N ASN A 100 20.37 -2.58 -11.01
CA ASN A 100 19.78 -1.82 -12.11
C ASN A 100 18.87 -0.68 -11.65
N ALA A 101 18.71 -0.45 -10.34
CA ALA A 101 17.86 0.59 -9.80
C ALA A 101 18.64 1.85 -9.41
N LYS A 102 18.06 3.02 -9.68
CA LYS A 102 18.52 4.32 -9.18
C LYS A 102 17.82 4.67 -7.87
N CYS A 103 18.56 5.31 -6.98
CA CYS A 103 17.96 5.89 -5.77
C CYS A 103 17.31 7.23 -6.09
N SER A 104 16.02 7.36 -5.80
CA SER A 104 15.30 8.63 -5.89
C SER A 104 14.37 8.79 -4.69
N GLN A 105 14.53 9.86 -3.92
CA GLN A 105 13.69 10.17 -2.75
C GLN A 105 13.55 9.00 -1.74
N GLY A 106 14.61 8.20 -1.58
CA GLY A 106 14.62 7.03 -0.70
C GLY A 106 13.93 5.78 -1.27
N LEU A 107 13.58 5.79 -2.56
CA LEU A 107 13.00 4.66 -3.29
C LEU A 107 13.98 4.12 -4.34
N CYS A 108 13.92 2.81 -4.58
CA CYS A 108 14.63 2.16 -5.68
C CYS A 108 13.76 2.22 -6.95
N VAL A 109 14.20 2.98 -7.94
CA VAL A 109 13.50 3.18 -9.22
C VAL A 109 14.29 2.49 -10.32
N VAL A 110 13.68 1.50 -10.97
CA VAL A 110 14.28 0.72 -12.06
C VAL A 110 13.91 1.34 -13.39
#